data_AF-R7LTZ2-F1
#
_entry.id   AF-R7LTZ2-F1
#
_cell.length_a   1.000
_cell.length_b   1.000
_cell.length_c   1.000
_cell.angle_alpha   90.00
_cell.angle_beta   90.00
_cell.angle_gamma   90.00
#
_symmetry.space_group_name_H-M   'P 1'
#
loop_
_entity.id
_entity.type
_entity.pdbx_description
1 polymer ?
#
loop_
_entity_poly.entity_id
_entity_poly.type
_entity_poly.pdbx_seq_one_letter_code
_entity_poly.pdbx_strand_id
1 'polypeptide(L)'
;MSGGTWEKTASMVNNGDSSLTTYGSQIMKELNNGGSTKYITVYPHDSSKDNTSISNTSANLSIASQTNYARNKKIYGDGIRETSTAGTEQNAWYSDYSYFAGLQVPFFVRGGSYGGISGVGLFSFLRNAGASGYDAGFRSVLVSL
;
A
#
# COMPACT_ATOMS: atom_id res chain seq x y z
N MET A 1 13.78 -6.36 2.14
CA MET A 1 12.94 -5.95 3.27
C MET A 1 13.41 -6.75 4.46
N SER A 2 14.00 -6.11 5.47
CA SER A 2 14.02 -6.68 6.82
C SER A 2 12.62 -6.48 7.38
N GLY A 3 11.66 -7.22 6.81
CA GLY A 3 10.31 -7.23 7.35
C GLY A 3 10.44 -7.68 8.79
N GLY A 4 9.96 -6.86 9.72
CA GLY A 4 9.78 -7.33 11.09
C GLY A 4 8.98 -8.64 11.06
N THR A 5 8.98 -9.37 12.17
CA THR A 5 8.29 -10.67 12.32
C THR A 5 6.84 -10.71 11.79
N TRP A 6 6.21 -9.54 11.56
CA TRP A 6 4.82 -9.36 11.15
C TRP A 6 4.61 -8.72 9.77
N GLU A 7 5.66 -8.26 9.08
CA GLU A 7 5.50 -7.59 7.77
C GLU A 7 5.29 -8.62 6.66
N LYS A 8 4.05 -8.71 6.16
CA LYS A 8 3.65 -9.70 5.14
C LYS A 8 4.20 -9.36 3.75
N THR A 9 4.34 -10.39 2.92
CA THR A 9 5.02 -10.31 1.62
C THR A 9 4.28 -9.49 0.57
N ALA A 10 2.95 -9.38 0.70
CA ALA A 10 2.12 -8.53 -0.14
C ALA A 10 1.15 -7.72 0.72
N SER A 11 0.75 -6.55 0.22
CA SER A 11 -0.22 -5.72 0.91
C SER A 11 -1.04 -4.85 -0.03
N MET A 12 -2.29 -4.58 0.35
CA MET A 12 -3.25 -3.83 -0.47
C MET A 12 -4.38 -3.22 0.36
N VAL A 13 -5.15 -2.34 -0.27
CA VAL A 13 -6.47 -1.91 0.17
C VAL A 13 -7.53 -2.57 -0.71
N ASN A 14 -8.42 -3.37 -0.10
CA ASN A 14 -9.52 -4.02 -0.81
C ASN A 14 -10.77 -3.12 -0.84
N ASN A 15 -10.77 -2.13 -1.73
CA ASN A 15 -11.85 -1.13 -1.88
C ASN A 15 -12.84 -1.43 -3.01
N GLY A 16 -12.71 -2.58 -3.69
CA GLY A 16 -13.57 -2.97 -4.81
C GLY A 16 -13.24 -2.30 -6.14
N ASP A 17 -12.13 -1.56 -6.26
CA ASP A 17 -11.67 -1.03 -7.53
C ASP A 17 -11.32 -2.14 -8.54
N SER A 18 -11.54 -1.88 -9.83
CA SER A 18 -11.29 -2.86 -10.90
C SER A 18 -9.81 -3.25 -11.02
N SER A 19 -8.89 -2.40 -10.58
CA SER A 19 -7.45 -2.71 -10.55
C SER A 19 -7.13 -3.95 -9.72
N LEU A 20 -7.95 -4.24 -8.69
CA LEU A 20 -7.81 -5.44 -7.86
C LEU A 20 -7.99 -6.72 -8.66
N THR A 21 -8.97 -6.75 -9.56
CA THR A 21 -9.27 -7.93 -10.38
C THR A 21 -8.45 -7.94 -11.67
N THR A 22 -8.13 -6.78 -12.24
CA THR A 22 -7.29 -6.68 -13.44
C THR A 22 -5.83 -7.05 -13.16
N TYR A 23 -5.22 -6.48 -12.12
CA TYR A 23 -3.79 -6.65 -11.86
C TYR A 23 -3.50 -7.57 -10.66
N GLY A 24 -4.44 -7.70 -9.71
CA GLY A 24 -4.28 -8.49 -8.49
C GLY A 24 -5.07 -9.80 -8.45
N SER A 25 -5.57 -10.33 -9.57
CA SER A 25 -6.51 -11.46 -9.58
C SER A 25 -6.06 -12.68 -8.77
N GLN A 26 -4.77 -13.02 -8.76
CA GLN A 26 -4.23 -14.12 -7.98
C GLN A 26 -4.20 -13.79 -6.48
N ILE A 27 -3.79 -12.58 -6.11
CA ILE A 27 -3.81 -12.09 -4.72
C ILE A 27 -5.25 -12.12 -4.18
N MET A 28 -6.22 -11.69 -4.99
CA MET A 28 -7.64 -11.66 -4.62
C MET A 28 -8.21 -13.05 -4.29
N LYS A 29 -7.81 -14.09 -5.03
CA LYS A 29 -8.25 -15.47 -4.81
C LYS A 29 -7.74 -16.07 -3.49
N GLU A 30 -6.57 -15.61 -3.05
CA GLU A 30 -5.92 -16.09 -1.82
C GLU A 30 -6.51 -15.44 -0.56
N LEU A 31 -7.27 -14.36 -0.68
CA LEU A 31 -7.79 -13.62 0.48
C LEU A 31 -8.79 -14.44 1.30
N ASN A 32 -8.76 -14.25 2.62
CA ASN A 32 -9.72 -14.87 3.53
C ASN A 32 -10.99 -14.03 3.61
N ASN A 33 -12.00 -14.34 2.79
CA ASN A 33 -13.25 -13.58 2.69
C ASN A 33 -12.99 -12.08 2.44
N GLY A 34 -12.03 -11.77 1.56
CA GLY A 34 -11.59 -10.39 1.26
C GLY A 34 -10.66 -9.76 2.31
N GLY A 35 -10.38 -10.46 3.41
CA GLY A 35 -9.48 -10.05 4.48
C GLY A 35 -8.05 -10.59 4.35
N SER A 36 -7.23 -10.24 5.34
CA SER A 36 -5.81 -10.63 5.41
C SER A 36 -5.60 -12.15 5.49
N THR A 37 -4.44 -12.60 5.01
CA THR A 37 -3.97 -14.00 5.11
C THR A 37 -2.64 -14.06 5.83
N LYS A 38 -1.99 -15.23 5.89
CA LYS A 38 -0.62 -15.38 6.40
C LYS A 38 0.40 -14.55 5.62
N TYR A 39 0.18 -14.34 4.31
CA TYR A 39 1.15 -13.72 3.40
C TYR A 39 0.68 -12.38 2.82
N ILE A 40 -0.60 -12.02 3.02
CA ILE A 40 -1.19 -10.81 2.45
C ILE A 40 -1.80 -9.96 3.56
N THR A 41 -1.41 -8.69 3.64
CA THR A 41 -2.07 -7.70 4.50
C THR A 41 -3.10 -6.92 3.69
N VAL A 42 -4.36 -7.04 4.08
CA VAL A 42 -5.44 -6.16 3.62
C VAL A 42 -5.61 -5.08 4.68
N TYR A 43 -5.30 -3.83 4.32
CA TYR A 43 -5.51 -2.69 5.19
C TYR A 43 -6.99 -2.25 5.18
N PRO A 44 -7.60 -2.00 6.36
CA PRO A 44 -8.84 -1.25 6.47
C PRO A 44 -8.80 0.05 5.65
N HIS A 45 -9.92 0.42 5.04
CA HIS A 45 -10.06 1.67 4.30
C HIS A 45 -11.33 2.41 4.71
N ASP A 46 -11.45 3.67 4.30
CA ASP A 46 -12.64 4.48 4.51
C ASP A 46 -13.54 4.45 3.30
N SER A 47 -14.59 3.62 3.32
CA SER A 47 -15.53 3.49 2.21
C SER A 47 -16.28 4.78 1.85
N SER A 48 -16.25 5.83 2.68
CA SER A 48 -16.80 7.15 2.33
C SER A 48 -15.84 8.02 1.52
N LYS A 49 -14.54 7.70 1.54
CA LYS A 49 -13.45 8.44 0.87
C LYS A 49 -12.64 7.60 -0.11
N ASP A 50 -12.89 6.29 -0.12
CA ASP A 50 -12.22 5.30 -0.95
C ASP A 50 -13.23 4.26 -1.42
N ASN A 51 -13.84 4.51 -2.58
CA ASN A 51 -14.79 3.61 -3.23
C ASN A 51 -14.90 3.94 -4.73
N THR A 52 -15.56 3.06 -5.49
CA THR A 52 -15.67 3.13 -6.95
C THR A 52 -16.50 4.28 -7.51
N SER A 53 -17.27 4.99 -6.69
CA SER A 53 -18.03 6.18 -7.12
C SER A 53 -17.22 7.47 -7.06
N ILE A 54 -16.06 7.47 -6.40
CA ILE A 54 -15.20 8.65 -6.25
C ILE A 54 -14.30 8.79 -7.47
N SER A 55 -14.32 9.96 -8.10
CA SER A 55 -13.48 10.24 -9.26
C SER A 55 -12.00 10.22 -8.89
N ASN A 56 -11.18 9.64 -9.77
CA ASN A 56 -9.75 9.59 -9.54
C ASN A 56 -9.06 10.90 -9.93
N THR A 57 -8.94 11.80 -8.97
CA THR A 57 -8.18 13.05 -9.08
C THR A 57 -7.05 13.07 -8.05
N SER A 58 -6.00 13.87 -8.29
CA SER A 58 -4.91 14.02 -7.32
C SER A 58 -5.39 14.47 -5.93
N ALA A 59 -6.41 15.33 -5.88
CA ALA A 59 -7.04 15.78 -4.64
C ALA A 59 -7.74 14.62 -3.92
N ASN A 60 -8.57 13.85 -4.63
CA ASN A 60 -9.28 12.70 -4.05
C ASN A 60 -8.32 11.60 -3.61
N LEU A 61 -7.26 11.34 -4.38
CA LEU A 61 -6.21 10.40 -4.00
C LEU A 61 -5.48 10.83 -2.71
N SER A 62 -5.18 12.12 -2.57
CA SER A 62 -4.57 12.64 -1.34
C SER A 62 -5.50 12.46 -0.13
N ILE A 63 -6.80 12.73 -0.31
CA ILE A 63 -7.82 12.53 0.73
C ILE A 63 -7.95 11.05 1.10
N ALA A 64 -8.06 10.16 0.11
CA ALA A 64 -8.19 8.72 0.33
C ALA A 64 -7.00 8.17 1.12
N SER A 65 -5.77 8.52 0.74
CA SER A 65 -4.57 8.03 1.43
C SER A 65 -4.44 8.54 2.85
N GLN A 66 -4.68 9.82 3.09
CA GLN A 66 -4.66 10.38 4.44
C GLN A 66 -5.73 9.72 5.33
N THR A 67 -6.93 9.51 4.78
CA THR A 67 -8.05 8.92 5.53
C THR A 67 -7.80 7.44 5.81
N ASN A 68 -7.35 6.69 4.81
CA ASN A 68 -7.01 5.29 4.95
C ASN A 68 -5.84 5.10 5.93
N TYR A 69 -4.81 5.93 5.85
CA TYR A 69 -3.71 5.88 6.81
C TYR A 69 -4.18 6.17 8.22
N ALA A 70 -5.02 7.20 8.42
CA ALA A 70 -5.55 7.54 9.72
C ALA A 70 -6.31 6.39 10.38
N ARG A 71 -7.02 5.56 9.59
CA ARG A 71 -7.69 4.33 10.04
C ARG A 71 -6.74 3.19 10.40
N ASN A 72 -5.51 3.21 9.92
CA ASN A 72 -4.52 2.17 10.12
C ASN A 72 -3.47 2.52 11.18
N LYS A 73 -3.54 3.71 11.80
CA LYS A 73 -2.65 4.09 12.89
C LYS A 73 -2.83 3.18 14.10
N LYS A 74 -1.75 2.98 14.85
CA LYS A 74 -1.71 2.28 16.15
C LYS A 74 -1.93 0.76 16.11
N ILE A 75 -1.72 0.14 14.95
CA ILE A 75 -1.56 -1.33 14.88
C ILE A 75 -0.07 -1.61 14.71
N TYR A 76 0.58 -1.96 15.82
CA TYR A 76 2.03 -2.10 15.92
C TYR A 76 2.57 -3.39 15.28
N GLY A 77 3.83 -3.36 14.87
CA GLY A 77 4.54 -4.41 14.15
C GLY A 77 4.56 -4.24 12.62
N ASP A 78 4.05 -3.13 12.08
CA ASP A 78 3.90 -2.88 10.65
C ASP A 78 4.47 -1.49 10.29
N GLY A 79 5.58 -1.48 9.55
CA GLY A 79 6.27 -0.24 9.18
C GLY A 79 5.37 0.74 8.42
N ILE A 80 4.46 0.26 7.57
CA ILE A 80 3.57 1.15 6.81
C ILE A 80 2.60 1.90 7.75
N ARG A 81 2.23 1.31 8.89
CA ARG A 81 1.27 1.87 9.87
C ARG A 81 1.89 2.78 10.91
N GLU A 82 3.21 2.76 11.01
CA GLU A 82 3.94 3.34 12.14
C GLU A 82 4.88 4.45 11.73
N THR A 83 5.43 4.40 10.51
CA THR A 83 6.54 5.29 10.16
C THR A 83 6.06 6.62 9.62
N SER A 84 4.79 6.74 9.20
CA SER A 84 4.24 7.98 8.65
C SER A 84 3.47 8.81 9.68
N THR A 85 3.42 10.13 9.51
CA THR A 85 2.54 11.00 10.30
C THR A 85 1.20 11.25 9.62
N ALA A 86 1.14 11.14 8.29
CA ALA A 86 -0.01 11.59 7.49
C ALA A 86 -0.49 10.60 6.41
N GLY A 87 0.32 9.62 5.99
CA GLY A 87 -0.05 8.70 4.92
C GLY A 87 -0.07 9.33 3.52
N THR A 88 0.67 10.41 3.33
CA THR A 88 0.89 11.08 2.05
C THR A 88 2.21 11.85 2.11
N GLU A 89 2.80 12.15 0.94
CA GLU A 89 4.02 12.96 0.83
C GLU A 89 5.19 12.40 1.66
N GLN A 90 6.18 13.24 1.99
CA GLN A 90 7.43 12.90 2.69
C GLN A 90 7.29 12.88 4.21
N ASN A 91 6.23 12.22 4.68
CA ASN A 91 5.85 12.18 6.08
C ASN A 91 6.24 10.86 6.78
N ALA A 92 6.91 9.93 6.10
CA ALA A 92 7.55 8.79 6.78
C ALA A 92 8.85 9.21 7.48
N TRP A 93 9.35 8.32 8.35
CA TRP A 93 10.68 8.45 8.94
C TRP A 93 11.74 8.74 7.87
N TYR A 94 12.74 9.55 8.23
CA TYR A 94 13.79 10.04 7.33
C TYR A 94 13.29 10.88 6.14
N SER A 95 12.10 11.46 6.26
CA SER A 95 11.45 12.22 5.17
C SER A 95 11.20 11.35 3.93
N ASP A 96 11.00 10.05 4.13
CA ASP A 96 10.60 9.12 3.08
C ASP A 96 9.15 9.37 2.63
N TYR A 97 8.85 9.03 1.38
CA TYR A 97 7.48 9.05 0.87
C TYR A 97 6.59 8.04 1.59
N SER A 98 5.32 8.41 1.78
CA SER A 98 4.37 7.60 2.54
C SER A 98 2.97 7.61 1.97
N TYR A 99 2.83 7.53 0.64
CA TYR A 99 1.52 7.54 0.00
C TYR A 99 0.78 6.21 0.24
N PHE A 100 -0.20 6.24 1.14
CA PHE A 100 -1.00 5.06 1.48
C PHE A 100 -1.92 4.65 0.31
N ALA A 101 -2.21 3.36 0.13
CA ALA A 101 -3.06 2.91 -0.98
C ALA A 101 -4.53 3.37 -0.86
N GLY A 102 -5.20 3.51 -2.01
CA GLY A 102 -6.62 3.89 -2.11
C GLY A 102 -7.02 4.24 -3.54
N LEU A 103 -8.33 4.38 -3.79
CA LEU A 103 -8.95 4.54 -5.11
C LEU A 103 -8.38 3.52 -6.13
N GLN A 104 -8.06 3.98 -7.34
CA GLN A 104 -7.53 3.12 -8.41
C GLN A 104 -6.08 2.64 -8.20
N VAL A 105 -5.47 2.97 -7.05
CA VAL A 105 -4.09 2.58 -6.72
C VAL A 105 -4.07 1.76 -5.41
N PRO A 106 -4.69 0.56 -5.41
CA PRO A 106 -4.91 -0.22 -4.19
C PRO A 106 -3.66 -0.98 -3.71
N PHE A 107 -2.58 -1.03 -4.48
CA PHE A 107 -1.37 -1.80 -4.14
C PHE A 107 -0.25 -0.91 -3.63
N PHE A 108 0.64 -1.48 -2.83
CA PHE A 108 1.81 -0.78 -2.30
C PHE A 108 3.07 -1.14 -3.09
N VAL A 109 3.93 -0.14 -3.32
CA VAL A 109 5.31 -0.29 -3.79
C VAL A 109 6.23 0.33 -2.76
N ARG A 110 7.45 -0.18 -2.57
CA ARG A 110 8.37 0.25 -1.51
C ARG A 110 9.77 0.51 -2.01
N GLY A 111 10.52 1.31 -1.26
CA GLY A 111 11.95 1.54 -1.50
C GLY A 111 12.26 2.71 -2.43
N GLY A 112 11.43 2.93 -3.46
CA GLY A 112 11.64 3.95 -4.49
C GLY A 112 12.03 3.36 -5.86
N SER A 113 12.45 4.22 -6.79
CA SER A 113 12.87 3.84 -8.14
C SER A 113 14.33 4.25 -8.43
N TYR A 114 14.91 3.66 -9.47
CA TYR A 114 16.25 4.02 -9.95
C TYR A 114 16.33 5.52 -10.29
N GLY A 115 17.31 6.23 -9.72
CA GLY A 115 17.48 7.68 -9.92
C GLY A 115 16.63 8.56 -8.99
N GLY A 116 15.84 7.97 -8.09
CA GLY A 116 15.16 8.73 -7.04
C GLY A 116 16.15 9.38 -6.07
N ILE A 117 16.08 10.70 -5.92
CA ILE A 117 17.00 11.49 -5.07
C ILE A 117 16.37 11.93 -3.74
N SER A 118 15.04 11.93 -3.62
CA SER A 118 14.33 12.47 -2.47
C SER A 118 13.11 11.60 -2.14
N GLY A 119 12.85 11.37 -0.84
CA GLY A 119 11.72 10.58 -0.35
C GLY A 119 11.80 9.07 -0.66
N VAL A 120 12.96 8.58 -1.07
CA VAL A 120 13.22 7.16 -1.32
C VAL A 120 14.05 6.59 -0.17
N GLY A 121 13.80 5.35 0.22
CA GLY A 121 14.43 4.80 1.42
C GLY A 121 13.69 3.59 2.00
N LEU A 122 14.18 3.14 3.15
CA LEU A 122 13.69 1.93 3.83
C LEU A 122 12.22 2.02 4.24
N PHE A 123 11.76 3.23 4.58
CA PHE A 123 10.41 3.49 5.04
C PHE A 123 9.54 4.13 3.94
N SER A 124 10.10 4.27 2.74
CA SER A 124 9.38 4.75 1.56
C SER A 124 8.33 3.74 1.11
N PHE A 125 7.08 4.17 1.08
CA PHE A 125 5.97 3.45 0.46
C PHE A 125 5.13 4.36 -0.42
N LEU A 126 4.78 3.82 -1.59
CA LEU A 126 4.00 4.44 -2.65
C LEU A 126 2.78 3.58 -2.93
N ARG A 127 1.80 4.17 -3.62
CA ARG A 127 0.57 3.53 -4.09
C ARG A 127 0.61 3.32 -5.60
N ASN A 128 0.15 2.18 -6.09
CA ASN A 128 0.15 1.84 -7.51
C ASN A 128 -1.13 1.06 -7.91
N ALA A 129 -1.54 1.20 -9.17
CA ALA A 129 -2.65 0.44 -9.77
C ALA A 129 -2.30 -1.04 -9.97
N GLY A 130 -1.01 -1.39 -10.02
CA GLY A 130 -0.52 -2.75 -10.28
C GLY A 130 -0.18 -3.00 -11.76
N ALA A 131 -0.25 -1.96 -12.61
CA ALA A 131 0.22 -2.02 -13.98
C ALA A 131 1.75 -2.21 -14.05
N SER A 132 2.23 -2.82 -15.13
CA SER A 132 3.67 -2.97 -15.36
C SER A 132 4.32 -1.62 -15.66
N GLY A 133 5.52 -1.42 -15.12
CA GLY A 133 6.36 -0.24 -15.34
C GLY A 133 7.82 -0.65 -15.43
N TYR A 134 8.61 0.08 -16.22
CA TYR A 134 10.05 -0.21 -16.41
C TYR A 134 10.90 0.14 -15.19
N ASP A 135 10.35 0.92 -14.26
CA ASP A 135 10.97 1.38 -13.02
C ASP A 135 10.51 0.58 -11.79
N ALA A 136 9.66 -0.42 -11.98
CA ALA A 136 9.11 -1.27 -10.93
C ALA A 136 9.69 -2.69 -10.99
N GLY A 137 9.95 -3.26 -9.81
CA GLY A 137 10.37 -4.65 -9.65
C GLY A 137 9.69 -5.29 -8.44
N PHE A 138 9.94 -6.58 -8.23
CA PHE A 138 9.48 -7.30 -7.04
C PHE A 138 10.60 -8.15 -6.46
N ARG A 139 10.45 -8.51 -5.18
CA ARG A 139 11.32 -9.47 -4.50
C ARG A 139 10.49 -10.68 -4.11
N SER A 140 10.91 -11.87 -4.54
CA SER A 140 10.33 -13.11 -4.06
C SER A 140 10.77 -13.39 -2.61
N VAL A 141 9.89 -13.99 -1.83
CA VAL A 141 10.16 -14.42 -0.46
C VAL A 141 9.76 -15.89 -0.36
N LEU A 142 10.71 -16.74 0.02
CA LEU A 142 10.46 -18.14 0.33
C LEU A 142 10.19 -18.26 1.82
N VAL A 143 9.06 -18.88 2.19
CA VAL A 143 8.71 -19.16 3.57
C VAL A 143 8.82 -20.67 3.79
N SER A 144 9.68 -21.11 4.71
CA SER A 144 9.74 -22.53 5.10
C SER A 144 8.56 -22.88 6.01
N LEU A 145 8.05 -24.11 5.86
CA LEU A 145 6.96 -24.66 6.66
C LEU A 145 7.46 -25.18 8.00
#